data_AF-A0A2V6FJZ4-F1
#
_entry.id   AF-A0A2V6FJZ4-F1
#
_cell.length_a   1.000
_cell.length_b   1.000
_cell.length_c   1.000
_cell.angle_alpha   90.00
_cell.angle_beta   90.00
_cell.angle_gamma   90.00
#
_symmetry.space_group_name_H-M   'P 1'
#
loop_
_entity.id
_entity.type
_entity.pdbx_description
1 polymer ?
#
loop_
_entity_poly.entity_id
_entity_poly.type
_entity_poly.pdbx_seq_one_letter_code
_entity_poly.pdbx_strand_id
1 'polypeptide(L)'
;MNRIFFCWLTSLLFCSALSRAADSNRWDVMREVEYARVGAHSLKLDLHIPFGKPRSPLIVWVHGGAWRSGSKSGMPLGKLVERGYVVASVDYRLYPVYV
;
A
#
# COMPACT_ATOMS: atom_id res chain seq x y z
N MET A 1 54.96 29.57 22.50
CA MET A 1 53.60 29.85 23.02
C MET A 1 52.61 29.75 21.87
N ASN A 2 51.62 28.85 22.02
CA ASN A 2 50.31 28.72 21.33
C ASN A 2 50.35 28.37 19.82
N ARG A 3 50.17 27.11 19.36
CA ARG A 3 49.00 26.18 19.36
C ARG A 3 47.79 26.67 18.51
N ILE A 4 47.56 26.00 17.37
CA ILE A 4 46.28 25.58 16.70
C ILE A 4 46.78 24.79 15.44
N PHE A 5 46.92 23.47 15.40
CA PHE A 5 45.99 22.33 15.51
C PHE A 5 44.92 22.24 14.39
N PHE A 6 45.30 21.51 13.33
CA PHE A 6 44.54 20.42 12.71
C PHE A 6 43.10 20.71 12.23
N CYS A 7 42.97 21.14 10.98
CA CYS A 7 41.76 21.09 10.17
C CYS A 7 42.31 21.00 8.73
N TRP A 8 42.32 19.88 8.03
CA TRP A 8 41.22 19.41 7.18
C TRP A 8 41.63 18.02 6.65
N LEU A 9 41.38 16.94 7.39
CA LEU A 9 41.51 15.56 6.88
C LEU A 9 40.31 14.72 7.30
N THR A 10 39.11 15.19 6.95
CA THR A 10 37.85 14.44 7.13
C THR A 10 36.98 14.47 5.87
N SER A 11 37.57 14.75 4.71
CA SER A 11 36.92 14.56 3.42
C SER A 11 37.21 13.14 2.93
N LEU A 12 36.42 12.13 3.35
CA LEU A 12 36.22 10.83 2.66
C LEU A 12 35.38 9.80 3.49
N LEU A 13 34.48 10.25 4.36
CA LEU A 13 33.55 9.33 5.08
C LEU A 13 32.09 9.80 5.00
N PHE A 14 31.70 10.37 3.85
CA PHE A 14 30.29 10.66 3.56
C PHE A 14 29.89 10.20 2.16
N CYS A 15 30.44 9.06 1.72
CA CYS A 15 29.70 8.20 0.80
C CYS A 15 28.88 7.25 1.68
N SER A 16 27.87 7.80 2.36
CA SER A 16 26.77 6.98 2.85
C SER A 16 26.10 6.41 1.62
N ALA A 17 26.58 5.24 1.20
CA ALA A 17 25.87 4.39 0.27
C ALA A 17 24.45 4.28 0.82
N LEU A 18 23.50 4.95 0.15
CA LEU A 18 22.09 4.65 0.29
C LEU A 18 21.95 3.20 -0.18
N SER A 19 22.14 2.26 0.74
CA SER A 19 21.47 0.97 0.66
C SER A 19 19.99 1.30 0.72
N ARG A 20 19.40 1.56 -0.45
CA ARG A 20 17.97 1.46 -0.65
C ARG A 20 17.68 -0.01 -0.38
N ALA A 21 17.39 -0.34 0.88
CA ALA A 21 16.89 -1.65 1.25
C ALA A 21 15.77 -1.93 0.25
N ALA A 22 16.02 -2.90 -0.63
CA ALA A 22 15.05 -3.28 -1.64
C ALA A 22 13.77 -3.58 -0.87
N ASP A 23 12.73 -2.79 -1.15
CA ASP A 23 11.46 -2.85 -0.43
C ASP A 23 10.98 -4.30 -0.49
N SER A 24 10.97 -4.97 0.65
CA SER A 24 10.71 -6.41 0.76
C SER A 24 9.23 -6.75 0.62
N ASN A 25 8.40 -5.75 0.32
CA ASN A 25 7.02 -5.98 -0.04
C ASN A 25 6.96 -6.87 -1.29
N ARG A 26 5.98 -7.78 -1.30
CA ARG A 26 5.73 -8.69 -2.43
C ARG A 26 4.84 -8.08 -3.51
N TRP A 27 4.19 -6.96 -3.19
CA TRP A 27 3.34 -6.18 -4.09
C TRP A 27 3.18 -4.74 -3.55
N ASP A 28 2.84 -3.80 -4.43
CA ASP A 28 2.44 -2.44 -4.06
C ASP A 28 0.96 -2.41 -3.63
N VAL A 29 0.61 -1.47 -2.75
CA VAL A 29 -0.79 -1.28 -2.33
C VAL A 29 -1.17 0.19 -2.43
N MET A 30 -2.07 0.52 -3.36
CA MET A 30 -2.72 1.82 -3.43
C MET A 30 -3.96 1.80 -2.53
N ARG A 31 -3.95 2.56 -1.44
CA ARG A 31 -5.01 2.54 -0.44
C ARG A 31 -6.00 3.68 -0.62
N GLU A 32 -7.20 3.48 -0.06
CA GLU A 32 -8.20 4.54 0.12
C GLU A 32 -8.68 5.18 -1.19
N VAL A 33 -8.68 4.41 -2.29
CA VAL A 33 -9.14 4.89 -3.59
C VAL A 33 -10.66 5.00 -3.56
N GLU A 34 -11.18 6.22 -3.51
CA GLU A 34 -12.63 6.47 -3.62
C GLU A 34 -13.11 6.08 -5.01
N TYR A 35 -14.09 5.17 -5.06
CA TYR A 35 -14.69 4.71 -6.32
C TYR A 35 -16.13 5.19 -6.47
N ALA A 36 -16.80 5.53 -5.37
CA ALA A 36 -18.15 6.07 -5.38
C ALA A 36 -18.43 6.87 -4.10
N ARG A 37 -19.42 7.75 -4.18
CA ARG A 37 -19.95 8.50 -3.04
C ARG A 37 -21.47 8.44 -3.06
N VAL A 38 -22.07 8.10 -1.92
CA VAL A 38 -23.53 8.02 -1.74
C VAL A 38 -23.92 8.92 -0.57
N GLY A 39 -24.40 10.12 -0.87
CA GLY A 39 -24.61 11.15 0.15
C GLY A 39 -23.28 11.52 0.82
N ALA A 40 -23.24 11.46 2.16
CA ALA A 40 -22.02 11.68 2.94
C ALA A 40 -21.06 10.47 2.96
N HIS A 41 -21.51 9.30 2.50
CA HIS A 41 -20.74 8.05 2.58
C HIS A 41 -19.81 7.88 1.38
N SER A 42 -18.49 7.92 1.61
CA SER A 42 -17.45 7.62 0.62
C SER A 42 -17.17 6.11 0.62
N LEU A 43 -17.27 5.48 -0.56
CA LEU A 43 -16.95 4.08 -0.78
C LEU A 43 -15.58 3.97 -1.43
N LYS A 44 -14.71 3.17 -0.81
CA LYS A 44 -13.30 3.10 -1.14
C LYS A 44 -12.85 1.68 -1.42
N LEU A 45 -11.72 1.57 -2.08
CA LEU A 45 -11.04 0.30 -2.31
C LEU A 45 -9.54 0.41 -2.03
N ASP A 46 -8.92 -0.74 -1.78
CA ASP A 46 -7.47 -0.90 -1.78
C ASP A 46 -7.08 -1.76 -2.98
N LEU A 47 -6.13 -1.29 -3.78
CA LEU A 47 -5.63 -1.98 -4.97
C LEU A 47 -4.26 -2.60 -4.66
N HIS A 48 -4.19 -3.93 -4.71
CA HIS A 48 -2.98 -4.71 -4.52
C HIS A 48 -2.38 -5.07 -5.88
N ILE A 49 -1.17 -4.56 -6.16
CA ILE A 49 -0.57 -4.56 -7.49
C ILE A 49 0.75 -5.35 -7.48
N PRO A 50 0.86 -6.45 -8.23
CA PRO A 50 2.11 -7.20 -8.31
C PRO A 50 3.23 -6.35 -8.92
N PHE A 51 4.44 -6.46 -8.36
CA PHE A 51 5.60 -5.75 -8.90
C PHE A 51 5.90 -6.14 -10.35
N GLY A 52 6.21 -5.13 -11.17
CA GLY A 52 6.67 -5.33 -12.55
C GLY A 52 5.62 -5.84 -13.54
N LYS A 53 4.33 -5.93 -13.16
CA LYS A 53 3.25 -6.42 -14.04
C LYS A 53 2.03 -5.49 -14.08
N PRO A 54 2.11 -4.35 -14.80
CA PRO A 54 1.02 -3.37 -14.85
C PRO A 54 -0.21 -3.83 -15.66
N ARG A 55 -0.11 -4.86 -16.51
CA ARG A 55 -1.20 -5.40 -17.34
C ARG A 55 -1.59 -6.80 -16.91
N SER A 56 -2.05 -6.90 -15.67
CA SER A 56 -2.47 -8.15 -15.05
C SER A 56 -4.01 -8.25 -14.98
N PRO A 57 -4.58 -9.46 -15.02
CA PRO A 57 -6.00 -9.64 -14.78
C PRO A 57 -6.39 -9.12 -13.40
N LEU A 58 -7.53 -8.43 -13.33
CA LEU A 58 -8.08 -7.86 -12.11
C LEU A 58 -9.08 -8.84 -11.46
N ILE A 59 -8.92 -9.04 -10.15
CA ILE A 59 -9.89 -9.72 -9.29
C ILE A 59 -10.49 -8.68 -8.36
N VAL A 60 -11.82 -8.65 -8.25
CA VAL A 60 -12.52 -7.85 -7.24
C VAL A 60 -12.89 -8.75 -6.07
N TRP A 61 -12.40 -8.43 -4.88
CA TRP A 61 -12.76 -9.13 -3.65
C TRP A 61 -13.75 -8.30 -2.84
N VAL A 62 -14.87 -8.94 -2.49
CA VAL A 62 -15.94 -8.37 -1.66
C VAL A 62 -15.92 -9.11 -0.33
N HIS A 63 -15.75 -8.38 0.77
CA HIS A 63 -15.67 -8.98 2.09
C HIS A 63 -17.03 -9.57 2.55
N GLY A 64 -16.97 -10.59 3.42
CA GLY A 64 -18.15 -11.13 4.10
C GLY A 64 -18.65 -10.22 5.24
N GLY A 65 -19.49 -10.77 6.12
CA GLY A 65 -20.02 -10.03 7.28
C GLY A 65 -21.53 -9.81 7.27
N ALA A 66 -22.28 -10.61 6.48
CA ALA A 66 -23.75 -10.59 6.43
C ALA A 66 -24.34 -9.19 6.22
N TRP A 67 -23.67 -8.37 5.39
CA TRP A 67 -23.99 -6.96 5.16
C TRP A 67 -23.91 -6.04 6.37
N ARG A 68 -23.51 -6.51 7.56
CA ARG A 68 -23.56 -5.76 8.81
C ARG A 68 -22.18 -5.39 9.35
N SER A 69 -21.13 -6.02 8.82
CA SER A 69 -19.75 -5.83 9.25
C SER A 69 -18.77 -6.12 8.14
N GLY A 70 -17.49 -5.82 8.40
CA GLY A 70 -16.39 -6.02 7.47
C GLY A 70 -15.93 -4.73 6.81
N SER A 71 -14.87 -4.84 6.01
CA SER A 71 -14.29 -3.73 5.24
C SER A 71 -13.36 -4.29 4.17
N LYS A 72 -12.85 -3.44 3.29
CA LYS A 72 -11.75 -3.73 2.36
C LYS A 72 -10.44 -4.12 3.05
N SER A 73 -10.31 -3.94 4.36
CA SER A 73 -9.12 -4.39 5.08
C SER A 73 -9.10 -5.91 5.25
N GLY A 74 -7.92 -6.49 5.43
CA GLY A 74 -7.78 -7.93 5.70
C GLY A 74 -8.07 -8.84 4.51
N MET A 75 -7.92 -8.34 3.27
CA MET A 75 -8.07 -9.11 2.04
C MET A 75 -7.22 -10.42 2.07
N PRO A 76 -7.81 -11.63 1.92
CA PRO A 76 -7.13 -12.91 2.17
C PRO A 76 -6.44 -13.51 0.92
N LEU A 77 -6.46 -12.82 -0.21
CA LEU A 77 -6.01 -13.32 -1.52
C LEU A 77 -4.56 -12.93 -1.87
N GLY A 78 -3.70 -12.65 -0.89
CA GLY A 78 -2.29 -12.26 -1.13
C GLY A 78 -1.52 -13.22 -2.05
N LYS A 79 -1.77 -14.53 -1.95
CA LYS A 79 -1.15 -15.54 -2.85
C LYS A 79 -1.53 -15.35 -4.33
N LEU A 80 -2.69 -14.78 -4.64
CA LEU A 80 -3.05 -14.45 -6.01
C LEU A 80 -2.31 -13.20 -6.49
N VAL A 81 -2.07 -12.24 -5.61
CA VAL A 81 -1.22 -11.09 -5.92
C VAL A 81 0.21 -11.55 -6.24
N GLU A 82 0.77 -12.46 -5.45
CA GLU A 82 2.08 -13.08 -5.72
C GLU A 82 2.14 -13.82 -7.06
N ARG A 83 1.02 -14.39 -7.51
CA ARG A 83 0.91 -15.06 -8.83
C ARG A 83 0.73 -14.09 -9.99
N GLY A 84 0.66 -12.79 -9.72
CA GLY A 84 0.57 -11.74 -10.73
C GLY A 84 -0.84 -11.30 -11.06
N TYR A 85 -1.82 -11.54 -10.19
CA TYR A 85 -3.15 -10.93 -10.31
C TYR A 85 -3.16 -9.57 -9.60
N VAL A 86 -3.87 -8.59 -10.16
CA VAL A 86 -4.23 -7.39 -9.40
C VAL A 86 -5.48 -7.72 -8.59
N VAL A 87 -5.52 -7.29 -7.32
CA VAL A 87 -6.71 -7.48 -6.47
C VAL A 87 -7.22 -6.13 -6.00
N ALA A 88 -8.45 -5.79 -6.35
CA ALA A 88 -9.19 -4.68 -5.76
C ALA A 88 -10.03 -5.21 -4.59
N SER A 89 -9.70 -4.80 -3.38
CA SER A 89 -10.48 -5.07 -2.18
C SER A 89 -11.44 -3.90 -1.94
N VAL A 90 -12.75 -4.13 -1.93
CA VAL A 90 -13.74 -3.04 -1.95
C VAL A 90 -14.54 -2.95 -0.66
N ASP A 91 -14.74 -1.74 -0.15
CA ASP A 91 -15.77 -1.45 0.84
C ASP A 91 -17.13 -1.43 0.14
N TYR A 92 -18.20 -1.74 0.87
CA TYR A 92 -19.57 -1.48 0.48
C TYR A 92 -20.37 -0.97 1.67
N ARG A 93 -21.55 -0.39 1.43
CA ARG A 93 -22.42 0.11 2.49
C ARG A 93 -22.91 -1.04 3.38
N LEU A 94 -22.77 -0.90 4.69
CA LEU A 94 -23.28 -1.85 5.66
C LEU A 94 -24.71 -1.49 6.08
N TYR A 95 -25.54 -2.52 6.26
CA TYR A 95 -26.89 -2.43 6.81
C TYR A 95 -26.86 -2.31 8.35
N PRO A 96 -27.74 -1.49 8.95
CA PRO A 96 -28.60 -0.51 8.29
C PRO A 96 -27.79 0.68 7.78
N VAL A 97 -28.10 1.12 6.56
CA VAL A 97 -27.49 2.33 6.00
C VAL A 97 -28.26 3.52 6.57
N TYR A 98 -27.73 4.18 7.60
CA TYR A 98 -28.25 5.49 8.00
C TYR A 98 -27.75 6.51 6.98
N VAL A 99 -28.62 6.85 6.02
CA VAL A 99 -28.42 7.90 5.02
C VAL A 99 -28.65 9.27 5.60
#